data_AF-A0ABD0N8L0-F1
#
_entry.id   AF-A0ABD0N8L0-F1
#
_cell.length_a   1.000
_cell.length_b   1.000
_cell.length_c   1.000
_cell.angle_alpha   90.00
_cell.angle_beta   90.00
_cell.angle_gamma   90.00
#
_symmetry.space_group_name_H-M   'P 1'
#
loop_
_entity.id
_entity.type
_entity.pdbx_description
1 polymer ?
#
loop_
_entity_poly.entity_id
_entity_poly.type
_entity_poly.pdbx_seq_one_letter_code
_entity_poly.pdbx_strand_id
1 'polypeptide(L)' 'ALSLVNNMISKVHPRAFVPLLHLKKLYFSRNLLTVVPKNLPPSLVELRIHENRIKKVAEGTFSGLGSMNCI' A
#
# COMPACT_ATOMS: atom_id res chain seq x y z
N ALA A 1 -3.78 3.33 12.22
CA ALA A 1 -4.11 3.09 10.79
C ALA A 1 -3.86 4.39 10.03
N LEU A 2 -3.40 4.33 8.78
CA LEU A 2 -3.20 5.50 7.92
C LEU A 2 -4.21 5.43 6.78
N SER A 3 -5.04 6.46 6.65
CA SER A 3 -6.06 6.56 5.60
C SER A 3 -5.72 7.69 4.65
N LEU A 4 -5.60 7.36 3.37
CA LEU A 4 -5.36 8.27 2.25
C LEU A 4 -6.45 8.08 1.18
N VAL A 5 -7.61 7.55 1.57
CA VAL A 5 -8.73 7.26 0.68
C VAL A 5 -9.27 8.54 0.04
N ASN A 6 -9.71 8.44 -1.22
CA ASN A 6 -10.34 9.53 -1.97
C ASN A 6 -9.42 10.75 -2.16
N ASN A 7 -8.21 10.48 -2.66
CA ASN A 7 -7.24 11.52 -3.02
C ASN A 7 -6.80 11.37 -4.48
N MET A 8 -5.90 12.23 -4.93
CA MET A 8 -5.34 12.22 -6.29
C MET A 8 -3.94 11.59 -6.32
N ILE A 9 -3.63 10.67 -5.40
CA ILE A 9 -2.29 10.10 -5.28
C ILE A 9 -2.03 9.15 -6.45
N SER A 10 -1.08 9.50 -7.30
CA SER A 10 -0.67 8.71 -8.46
C SER A 10 0.67 8.02 -8.28
N LYS A 11 1.54 8.56 -7.41
CA LYS A 11 2.87 8.04 -7.12
C LYS A 11 3.14 8.12 -5.62
N VAL A 12 3.83 7.13 -5.10
CA VAL A 12 4.28 7.09 -3.71
C VAL A 12 5.79 6.89 -3.71
N HIS A 13 6.50 7.70 -2.92
CA HIS A 13 7.94 7.57 -2.80
C HIS A 13 8.30 6.20 -2.18
N PRO A 14 9.32 5.47 -2.69
CA PRO A 14 9.65 4.12 -2.22
C PRO A 14 10.00 4.01 -0.73
N ARG A 15 10.28 5.13 -0.06
CA ARG A 15 10.59 5.18 1.39
C ARG A 15 9.51 5.85 2.23
N ALA A 16 8.35 6.17 1.66
CA ALA A 16 7.29 6.93 2.34
C ALA A 16 6.80 6.24 3.63
N PHE A 17 6.83 4.90 3.68
CA PHE A 17 6.31 4.14 4.81
C PHE A 17 7.38 3.44 5.65
N VAL A 18 8.66 3.53 5.27
CA VAL A 18 9.77 2.89 5.99
C VAL A 18 9.81 3.28 7.48
N PRO A 19 9.57 4.56 7.88
CA PRO A 19 9.59 4.94 9.29
C PRO A 19 8.39 4.42 10.09
N LEU A 20 7.33 3.92 9.43
CA LEU A 20 6.06 3.58 10.07
C LEU A 20 6.07 2.13 10.60
N LEU A 21 7.02 1.83 11.48
CA LEU A 21 7.33 0.47 11.96
C LEU A 21 6.19 -0.25 12.69
N HIS A 22 5.18 0.49 13.15
CA HIS A 22 4.01 -0.04 13.86
C HIS A 22 2.71 0.11 13.07
N LEU A 23 2.78 0.53 11.81
CA LEU A 23 1.58 0.72 11.00
C LEU A 23 0.99 -0.63 10.61
N LYS A 24 -0.22 -0.89 11.12
CA LYS A 24 -0.96 -2.13 10.86
C LYS A 24 -1.91 -2.04 9.66
N LYS A 25 -2.46 -0.87 9.37
CA LYS A 25 -3.49 -0.70 8.34
C LYS A 25 -3.21 0.52 7.48
N LEU A 26 -3.27 0.35 6.17
CA LEU A 26 -3.00 1.38 5.17
C LEU A 26 -4.09 1.37 4.10
N TYR A 27 -4.78 2.49 3.93
CA TYR A 27 -5.88 2.61 2.98
C TYR A 27 -5.58 3.65 1.91
N PHE A 28 -5.62 3.19 0.66
CA PHE A 28 -5.33 3.92 -0.56
C PHE A 28 -6.47 3.85 -1.58
N SER A 29 -7.63 3.34 -1.19
CA SER A 29 -8.76 3.21 -2.11
C SER A 29 -9.15 4.55 -2.73
N ARG A 30 -9.73 4.54 -3.94
CA ARG A 30 -10.14 5.78 -4.65
C ARG A 30 -8.97 6.75 -4.84
N ASN A 31 -7.91 6.26 -5.46
CA ASN A 31 -6.75 7.06 -5.84
C ASN A 31 -6.38 6.78 -7.31
N LEU A 32 -5.22 7.27 -7.74
CA LEU A 32 -4.73 7.17 -9.12
C LEU A 32 -3.48 6.27 -9.22
N LEU A 33 -3.25 5.38 -8.24
CA LEU A 33 -2.07 4.53 -8.22
C LEU A 33 -2.04 3.62 -9.44
N THR A 34 -0.93 3.61 -10.16
CA THR A 34 -0.70 2.69 -11.29
C THR A 34 0.09 1.46 -10.88
N VAL A 35 0.73 1.50 -9.72
CA VAL A 35 1.54 0.43 -9.13
C VAL A 35 1.28 0.37 -7.63
N VAL A 36 1.46 -0.80 -7.03
CA VAL A 36 1.44 -0.96 -5.57
C VAL A 36 2.68 -0.26 -4.98
N PRO A 37 2.56 0.48 -3.85
CA PRO A 37 3.71 1.08 -3.19
C PRO A 37 4.72 0.02 -2.75
N LYS A 38 6.02 0.30 -2.94
CA LYS A 38 7.12 -0.57 -2.50
C LYS A 38 7.46 -0.35 -1.03
N ASN A 39 8.15 -1.32 -0.43
CA ASN A 39 8.67 -1.25 0.94
C ASN A 39 7.58 -0.92 1.96
N LEU A 40 6.46 -1.64 1.87
CA LEU A 40 5.41 -1.56 2.88
C LEU A 40 5.96 -1.99 4.24
N PRO A 41 5.45 -1.42 5.36
CA PRO A 41 5.94 -1.77 6.69
C PRO A 41 5.72 -3.27 6.97
N PRO A 42 6.68 -3.96 7.61
CA PRO A 42 6.54 -5.38 7.96
C PRO A 42 5.40 -5.64 8.96
N SER A 43 4.99 -4.62 9.72
CA SER A 43 3.85 -4.68 10.63
C SER A 43 2.48 -4.61 9.96
N LEU A 44 2.44 -4.39 8.63
CA LEU A 44 1.19 -4.16 7.91
C LEU A 44 0.39 -5.46 7.78
N VAL A 45 -0.86 -5.42 8.26
CA VAL A 45 -1.81 -6.56 8.22
C VAL A 45 -3.00 -6.28 7.31
N GLU A 46 -3.22 -5.04 6.90
CA GLU A 46 -4.33 -4.66 6.02
C GLU A 46 -3.90 -3.55 5.05
N LEU A 47 -4.00 -3.84 3.75
CA LEU A 47 -3.81 -2.89 2.67
C LEU A 47 -5.10 -2.80 1.84
N ARG A 48 -5.67 -1.61 1.71
CA ARG A 48 -6.80 -1.38 0.79
C ARG A 48 -6.35 -0.52 -0.38
N ILE A 49 -6.43 -1.05 -1.59
CA ILE A 49 -5.99 -0.37 -2.82
C ILE A 49 -7.02 -0.48 -3.95
N HIS A 50 -8.24 -0.97 -3.68
CA HIS A 50 -9.34 -0.99 -4.65
C HIS A 50 -9.67 0.41 -5.21
N GLU A 51 -10.33 0.48 -6.38
CA GLU A 51 -10.65 1.74 -7.06
C GLU A 51 -9.38 2.60 -7.34
N ASN A 52 -8.30 1.95 -7.76
CA ASN A 52 -7.09 2.57 -8.31
C ASN A 52 -6.91 2.18 -9.80
N ARG A 53 -5.78 2.55 -10.40
CA ARG A 53 -5.42 2.26 -11.81
C ARG A 53 -4.31 1.21 -11.92
N ILE A 54 -4.18 0.34 -10.92
CA ILE A 54 -3.12 -0.68 -10.84
C ILE A 54 -3.42 -1.76 -11.88
N LYS A 55 -2.55 -1.88 -12.89
CA LYS A 55 -2.69 -2.86 -13.97
C LYS A 55 -1.84 -4.12 -13.78
N LYS A 56 -0.74 -4.00 -13.03
CA LYS A 56 0.21 -5.07 -12.78
C LYS A 56 0.71 -4.97 -11.35
N VAL A 57 0.85 -6.13 -10.71
CA VAL A 57 1.53 -6.28 -9.43
C VAL A 57 2.84 -7.01 -9.71
N ALA A 58 3.96 -6.43 -9.29
CA ALA A 58 5.26 -7.06 -9.50
C ALA A 58 5.39 -8.29 -8.60
N GLU A 59 6.10 -9.31 -9.08
CA GLU A 59 6.43 -10.46 -8.26
C GLU A 59 7.18 -10.01 -6.99
N GLY A 60 6.82 -10.60 -5.86
CA GLY A 60 7.39 -10.25 -4.56
C GLY A 60 6.97 -8.88 -3.98
N THR A 61 5.99 -8.19 -4.57
CA THR A 61 5.45 -6.92 -4.00
C THR A 61 5.05 -7.05 -2.53
N PHE A 62 4.57 -8.22 -2.12
CA PHE A 62 4.11 -8.51 -0.77
C PHE A 62 5.04 -9.47 0.00
N SER A 63 6.25 -9.72 -0.51
CA SER A 63 7.22 -10.57 0.17
C SER A 63 7.56 -10.03 1.55
N GLY A 64 7.55 -10.91 2.56
CA GLY A 64 7.79 -10.54 3.96
C GLY A 64 6.55 -10.06 4.72
N LEU A 65 5.39 -9.94 4.07
CA LEU A 65 4.11 -9.55 4.69
C LEU A 65 3.26 -10.79 5.00
N GLY A 66 3.77 -11.69 5.85
CA GLY A 66 3.23 -13.05 6.04
C GLY A 66 1.81 -13.15 6.63
N SER A 67 1.23 -12.06 7.15
CA SER A 67 -0.12 -12.05 7.73
C SER A 67 -0.96 -10.87 7.21
N MET A 68 -0.70 -10.44 5.98
CA MET A 68 -1.31 -9.25 5.41
C MET A 68 -2.48 -9.58 4.48
N ASN A 69 -3.62 -8.95 4.75
CA ASN A 69 -4.78 -8.98 3.88
C ASN A 69 -4.73 -7.78 2.92
N CYS A 70 -4.74 -8.05 1.62
CA CYS A 70 -4.81 -7.02 0.58
C CYS A 70 -6.19 -7.04 -0.08
N ILE A 71 -6.85 -5.88 -0.15
CA ILE A 71 -8.21 -5.69 -0.69
C ILE A 71 -8.22 -4.59 -1.76
#